data_AF-A0AAU0F397-F1
#
_entry.id   AF-A0AAU0F397-F1
#
_cell.length_a   1.000
_cell.length_b   1.000
_cell.length_c   1.000
_cell.angle_alpha   90.00
_cell.angle_beta   90.00
_cell.angle_gamma   90.00
#
_symmetry.space_group_name_H-M   'P 1'
#
loop_
_entity.id
_entity.type
_entity.pdbx_description
1 polymer ?
#
loop_
_entity_poly.entity_id
_entity_poly.type
_entity_poly.pdbx_seq_one_letter_code
_entity_poly.pdbx_strand_id
1 'polypeptide(L)'
;MEYAVEHYEDDFYIITNADDATNFKLVKTKVNQCSIDHWEDLIPHREEVLLEGFEIFKNYLVLEEREEGLLQLKIINTKNGDSHYLPFSDPTYTAYIGLI
;
A
#
# COMPACT_ATOMS: atom_id res chain seq x y z
N MET A 1 14.86 8.81 5.20
CA MET A 1 13.66 8.75 4.34
C MET A 1 13.96 7.84 3.17
N GLU A 2 13.15 6.81 3.03
CA GLU A 2 13.15 5.83 1.96
C GLU A 2 11.80 5.92 1.26
N TYR A 3 11.78 5.71 -0.06
CA TYR A 3 10.55 5.68 -0.82
C TYR A 3 10.69 4.84 -2.09
N ALA A 4 9.59 4.27 -2.55
CA ALA A 4 9.43 3.70 -3.88
C ALA A 4 8.17 4.28 -4.54
N VAL A 5 8.19 4.40 -5.87
CA VAL A 5 7.15 5.12 -6.63
C VAL A 5 6.57 4.20 -7.68
N GLU A 6 5.24 4.15 -7.75
CA GLU A 6 4.48 3.62 -8.87
C GLU A 6 3.71 4.73 -9.57
N HIS A 7 3.51 4.56 -10.87
CA HIS A 7 2.76 5.49 -11.71
C HIS A 7 1.50 4.81 -12.24
N TYR A 8 0.35 5.43 -11.99
CA TYR A 8 -0.92 4.96 -12.53
C TYR A 8 -1.79 6.15 -12.94
N GLU A 9 -2.18 6.18 -14.21
CA GLU A 9 -2.92 7.27 -14.85
C GLU A 9 -2.24 8.65 -14.65
N ASP A 10 -2.87 9.57 -13.93
CA ASP A 10 -2.37 10.94 -13.71
C ASP A 10 -1.73 11.13 -12.32
N ASP A 11 -1.46 10.03 -11.62
CA ASP A 11 -1.02 10.02 -10.23
C ASP A 11 0.24 9.17 -10.00
N PHE A 12 1.07 9.63 -9.07
CA PHE A 12 2.11 8.84 -8.43
C PHE A 12 1.62 8.30 -7.08
N TYR A 13 1.91 7.03 -6.84
CA TYR A 13 1.66 6.32 -5.60
C TYR A 13 3.01 6.00 -4.97
N ILE A 14 3.21 6.41 -3.74
CA ILE A 14 4.53 6.43 -3.12
C ILE A 14 4.44 5.74 -1.77
N ILE A 15 5.11 4.60 -1.64
CA ILE A 15 5.34 4.00 -0.33
C ILE A 15 6.56 4.67 0.29
N THR A 16 6.45 5.16 1.51
CA THR A 16 7.49 5.99 2.15
C THR A 16 7.48 5.88 3.67
N ASN A 17 8.63 6.09 4.30
CA ASN A 17 8.77 6.27 5.75
C ASN A 17 8.96 7.74 6.17
N ALA A 18 8.52 8.68 5.32
CA ALA A 18 8.44 10.10 5.68
C ALA A 18 7.60 10.31 6.95
N ASP A 19 7.85 11.42 7.66
CA ASP A 19 7.10 11.82 8.85
C ASP A 19 7.13 10.78 9.99
N ASP A 20 8.29 10.15 10.20
CA ASP A 20 8.53 9.12 11.22
C ASP A 20 7.64 7.87 11.08
N ALA A 21 7.10 7.62 9.88
CA ALA A 21 6.32 6.42 9.55
C ALA A 21 7.21 5.18 9.42
N THR A 22 7.75 4.65 10.52
CA THR A 22 8.72 3.53 10.51
C THR A 22 8.18 2.24 9.88
N ASN A 23 6.85 2.04 9.91
CA ASN A 23 6.17 0.93 9.23
C ASN A 23 5.63 1.29 7.84
N PHE A 24 6.13 2.38 7.28
CA PHE A 24 5.73 2.96 6.01
C PHE A 24 4.26 3.40 5.96
N LYS A 25 3.99 4.28 5.00
CA LYS A 25 2.66 4.71 4.58
C LYS A 25 2.61 4.77 3.07
N LEU A 26 1.41 4.68 2.50
CA LEU A 26 1.18 4.93 1.09
C LEU A 26 0.62 6.33 0.93
N VAL A 27 1.33 7.17 0.18
CA VAL A 27 0.86 8.50 -0.20
C VAL A 27 0.58 8.57 -1.69
N LYS A 28 -0.20 9.57 -2.09
CA LYS A 28 -0.57 9.83 -3.47
C LYS A 28 -0.32 11.29 -3.81
N THR A 29 0.13 11.55 -5.04
CA THR A 29 0.23 12.93 -5.57
C THR A 29 0.04 12.94 -7.09
N LYS A 30 -0.30 14.10 -7.65
CA LYS A 30 -0.41 14.29 -9.10
C LYS A 30 0.96 14.29 -9.78
N VAL A 31 1.03 13.76 -11.00
CA VAL A 31 2.28 13.74 -11.81
C VAL A 31 2.85 15.12 -12.12
N ASN A 32 2.03 16.17 -12.04
CA ASN A 32 2.44 17.56 -12.24
C ASN A 32 2.65 18.34 -10.92
N GLN A 33 2.51 17.69 -9.76
CA GLN A 33 2.62 18.27 -8.42
C GLN A 33 3.42 17.36 -7.47
N CYS A 34 4.61 16.92 -7.89
CA CYS A 34 5.33 15.84 -7.18
C CYS A 34 6.01 16.24 -5.85
N SER A 35 6.03 17.51 -5.47
CA SER A 35 6.66 17.95 -4.22
C SER A 35 5.97 17.33 -3.00
N ILE A 36 6.75 17.07 -1.95
CA ILE A 36 6.26 16.43 -0.72
C ILE A 36 5.08 17.17 -0.08
N ASP A 37 5.01 18.50 -0.24
CA ASP A 37 3.90 19.34 0.25
C ASP A 37 2.54 19.02 -0.40
N HIS A 38 2.53 18.26 -1.49
CA HIS A 38 1.33 17.81 -2.20
C HIS A 38 1.02 16.33 -1.96
N TRP A 39 1.80 15.63 -1.13
CA TRP A 39 1.55 14.23 -0.83
C TRP A 39 0.35 14.11 0.11
N GLU A 40 -0.63 13.30 -0.31
CA GLU A 40 -1.80 12.98 0.48
C GLU A 40 -1.73 11.53 0.96
N ASP A 41 -1.91 11.29 2.26
CA ASP A 41 -1.94 9.93 2.81
C ASP A 41 -3.14 9.16 2.24
N LEU A 42 -2.85 8.12 1.46
CA LEU A 42 -3.84 7.17 0.94
C LEU A 42 -4.03 6.00 1.91
N ILE A 43 -2.93 5.44 2.41
CA ILE A 43 -2.91 4.48 3.51
C ILE A 43 -1.99 5.06 4.60
N PRO A 44 -2.54 5.57 5.71
CA PRO A 44 -1.73 6.19 6.75
C PRO A 44 -0.88 5.16 7.49
N HIS A 45 0.17 5.65 8.14
CA HIS A 45 1.04 4.85 8.99
C HIS A 45 0.26 4.16 10.12
N ARG A 46 0.64 2.92 10.44
CA ARG A 46 0.10 2.13 11.57
C ARG A 46 1.25 1.51 12.37
N GLU A 47 1.23 1.67 13.68
CA GLU A 47 2.30 1.22 14.59
C GLU A 47 2.53 -0.29 14.59
N GLU A 48 1.49 -1.08 14.30
CA GLU A 48 1.55 -2.55 14.36
C GLU A 48 1.59 -3.23 12.99
N VAL A 49 1.38 -2.48 11.91
CA VAL A 49 1.25 -3.02 10.55
C VAL A 49 2.32 -2.44 9.65
N LEU A 50 3.28 -3.27 9.26
CA LEU A 50 4.27 -2.94 8.25
C LEU A 50 3.63 -3.02 6.87
N LEU A 51 3.58 -1.90 6.14
CA LEU A 51 3.24 -1.91 4.72
C LEU A 51 4.50 -2.30 3.93
N GLU A 52 4.54 -3.52 3.39
CA GLU A 52 5.71 -4.02 2.65
C GLU A 52 5.66 -3.64 1.17
N GLY A 53 4.46 -3.55 0.60
CA GLY A 53 4.27 -3.26 -0.81
C GLY A 53 2.81 -3.06 -1.17
N PHE A 54 2.59 -2.72 -2.43
CA PHE A 54 1.25 -2.61 -3.01
C PHE A 54 1.31 -2.89 -4.51
N GLU A 55 0.15 -3.13 -5.12
CA GLU A 55 -0.01 -3.23 -6.56
C GLU A 55 -1.32 -2.54 -6.98
N ILE A 56 -1.29 -1.81 -8.08
CA ILE A 56 -2.45 -1.08 -8.60
C ILE A 56 -3.06 -1.81 -9.81
N PHE A 57 -4.32 -2.19 -9.68
CA PHE A 57 -5.17 -2.67 -10.75
C PHE A 57 -6.25 -1.65 -11.10
N LYS A 58 -6.83 -1.77 -12.29
CA LYS A 58 -7.86 -0.85 -12.81
C LYS A 58 -8.98 -0.48 -11.81
N ASN A 59 -9.43 -1.42 -10.99
CA ASN A 59 -10.50 -1.20 -10.00
C ASN A 59 -10.10 -1.60 -8.57
N TYR A 60 -8.84 -1.99 -8.35
CA TYR A 60 -8.39 -2.54 -7.08
C TYR A 60 -7.01 -2.03 -6.72
N LEU A 61 -6.82 -1.72 -5.46
CA LEU A 61 -5.51 -1.55 -4.83
C LEU A 61 -5.31 -2.76 -3.93
N VAL A 62 -4.22 -3.49 -4.13
CA VAL A 62 -3.85 -4.63 -3.28
C VAL A 62 -2.66 -4.21 -2.43
N LEU A 63 -2.74 -4.39 -1.11
CA LEU A 63 -1.66 -4.10 -0.18
C LEU A 63 -1.05 -5.41 0.33
N GLU A 64 0.27 -5.42 0.46
CA GLU A 64 1.04 -6.43 1.18
C GLU A 64 1.35 -5.89 2.59
N GLU A 65 0.61 -6.37 3.58
CA GLU A 65 0.72 -5.91 4.98
C GLU A 65 1.31 -7.03 5.83
N ARG A 66 2.32 -6.74 6.66
CA ARG A 66 2.80 -7.67 7.68
C ARG A 66 2.33 -7.23 9.06
N GLU A 67 1.65 -8.14 9.75
CA GLU A 67 1.17 -7.98 11.13
C GLU A 67 1.40 -9.31 11.87
N GLU A 68 1.88 -9.25 13.11
CA GLU A 68 2.26 -10.43 13.91
C GLU A 68 3.21 -11.41 13.16
N GLY A 69 4.03 -10.89 12.25
CA GLY A 69 4.99 -11.67 11.46
C GLY A 69 4.40 -12.36 10.22
N LEU A 70 3.08 -12.33 10.03
CA LEU A 70 2.41 -12.93 8.88
C LEU A 70 2.13 -11.89 7.80
N LEU A 71 2.44 -12.21 6.55
CA LEU A 71 2.07 -11.38 5.41
C LEU A 71 0.59 -11.61 5.08
N GLN A 72 -0.19 -10.55 5.00
CA GLN A 72 -1.59 -10.54 4.64
C GLN A 72 -1.79 -9.71 3.37
N LEU A 73 -2.74 -10.14 2.53
CA LEU A 73 -3.11 -9.39 1.33
C LEU A 73 -4.44 -8.68 1.58
N LYS A 74 -4.44 -7.35 1.53
CA LYS A 74 -5.66 -6.55 1.63
C LYS A 74 -6.09 -6.07 0.26
N ILE A 75 -7.31 -6.43 -0.14
CA ILE A 75 -7.89 -6.03 -1.42
C ILE A 75 -8.85 -4.88 -1.17
N ILE A 76 -8.59 -3.72 -1.78
CA ILE A 76 -9.39 -2.51 -1.67
C ILE A 76 -10.01 -2.22 -3.04
N ASN A 77 -11.34 -2.16 -3.13
CA ASN A 77 -12.05 -1.73 -4.32
C ASN A 77 -12.00 -0.19 -4.42
N THR A 78 -11.32 0.32 -5.44
CA THR A 78 -11.07 1.76 -5.57
C THR A 78 -12.32 2.56 -5.97
N LYS A 79 -13.41 1.90 -6.39
CA LYS A 79 -14.65 2.58 -6.79
C LYS A 79 -15.58 2.90 -5.64
N ASN A 80 -15.60 2.05 -4.61
CA ASN A 80 -16.52 2.18 -3.49
C ASN A 80 -15.85 2.17 -2.12
N GLY A 81 -14.55 1.88 -2.04
CA GLY A 81 -13.78 1.84 -0.79
C GLY A 81 -13.94 0.55 0.02
N ASP A 82 -14.75 -0.41 -0.45
CA ASP A 82 -14.89 -1.69 0.23
C ASP A 82 -13.55 -2.42 0.24
N SER A 83 -13.20 -3.02 1.38
CA SER A 83 -11.97 -3.80 1.50
C SER A 83 -12.14 -5.05 2.32
N HIS A 84 -11.31 -6.05 2.03
CA HIS A 84 -11.23 -7.29 2.79
C HIS A 84 -9.82 -7.85 2.71
N TYR A 85 -9.45 -8.63 3.73
CA TYR A 85 -8.25 -9.46 3.67
C TYR A 85 -8.55 -10.76 2.92
N LEU A 86 -7.61 -11.22 2.12
CA LEU A 86 -7.69 -12.54 1.51
C LEU A 86 -7.66 -13.60 2.63
N PRO A 87 -8.65 -14.50 2.71
CA PRO A 87 -8.69 -15.48 3.79
C PRO A 87 -7.65 -16.59 3.58
N PHE A 88 -6.91 -16.91 4.63
CA PHE A 88 -6.03 -18.07 4.68
C PHE A 88 -6.52 -19.03 5.77
N SER A 89 -6.68 -20.31 5.42
CA SER A 89 -7.19 -21.34 6.33
C SER A 89 -6.13 -21.88 7.28
N ASP A 90 -4.86 -21.80 6.88
CA ASP A 90 -3.73 -22.29 7.67
C ASP A 90 -3.20 -21.21 8.61
N PRO A 91 -2.78 -21.58 9.84
CA PRO A 91 -2.23 -20.62 10.80
C PRO A 91 -0.90 -20.00 10.35
N THR A 92 -0.22 -20.60 9.38
CA THR A 92 1.04 -20.12 8.81
C THR A 92 1.04 -20.38 7.31
N TYR A 93 1.39 -19.37 6.52
CA TYR A 93 1.41 -19.45 5.06
C TYR A 93 2.45 -18.49 4.47
N THR A 94 2.66 -18.59 3.17
CA THR A 94 3.40 -17.60 2.39
C THR A 94 2.50 -17.16 1.24
N ALA A 95 2.37 -15.85 1.06
CA ALA A 95 1.65 -15.23 -0.03
C ALA A 95 2.51 -14.11 -0.61
N TYR A 96 2.29 -13.75 -1.86
CA TYR A 96 2.90 -12.59 -2.53
C TYR A 96 2.09 -12.29 -3.79
N ILE A 97 2.16 -11.05 -4.28
CA ILE A 97 1.58 -10.68 -5.57
C ILE A 97 2.53 -11.13 -6.68
N GLY A 98 2.03 -11.95 -7.62
CA GLY A 98 2.81 -12.45 -8.76
C GLY A 98 2.41 -11.77 -10.07
N LEU A 99 3.37 -11.13 -10.74
CA LEU A 99 3.24 -10.68 -12.12
C LEU A 99 3.87 -11.72 -13.06
N ILE A 100 3.13 -12.17 -14.08
CA ILE A 100 3.59 -13.09 -15.14
C ILE A 100 4.10 -12.27 -16.32
#